data_AF-A0A9E5UPY1-F1
#
_entry.id   AF-A0A9E5UPY1-F1
#
_cell.length_a   1.000
_cell.length_b   1.000
_cell.length_c   1.000
_cell.angle_alpha   90.00
_cell.angle_beta   90.00
_cell.angle_gamma   90.00
#
_symmetry.space_group_name_H-M   'P 1'
#
loop_
_entity.id
_entity.type
_entity.pdbx_description
1 polymer ?
#
loop_
_entity_poly.entity_id
_entity_poly.type
_entity_poly.pdbx_seq_one_letter_code
_entity_poly.pdbx_strand_id
1 'polypeptide(L)'
;MFNLQSLFLQSAGKIIFIFFMLGGCFSVLLAQPDVYKVFEENFDDNRHGWLVGDRAKTYAQIREGVFYLEGKRERYNYSRRMVQGFLRESQDFQIEIRMRQVSGTAQKGYALEWGGNSLDNVFYEFWLRNDGQYSIDKFDGREFTDYAPWTPSAAIKINDFNLLTVRKQGDKLSYAINGEEVFTMNFTGFFGSEVGFIVPPLAAIEVDYLKISTLDAPPQPVIPKAEVPNIWLVLVGVADYLHEVGDLSFTVNDVMALKNFYESPNGGAVPATNITLLTDKEATRDNILNALRQRAQAAKPLDLLVFYFAGHGRAPVLNERRVLHLLPYEYDGINNQTAIPYTEIQQIIEQSPAKKRLWIMDACHSGGALEKMSGDMRELYRDLEEREIAVLASSNLNQTSLETSEHQRGIFSYYLTEALVGGAKEADEDRDGFVSILELFTYVKNNTVSTAKANNHQQTPQIDGKFNVRLPIGQVHREK
;
A
#
# COMPACT_ATOMS: atom_id res chain seq x y z
N MET A 1 9.74 83.57 23.50
CA MET A 1 10.74 84.33 22.70
C MET A 1 10.92 83.62 21.36
N PHE A 2 11.16 84.36 20.27
CA PHE A 2 11.59 83.92 18.91
C PHE A 2 11.19 82.48 18.49
N ASN A 3 10.18 82.21 17.64
CA ASN A 3 9.74 82.85 16.38
C ASN A 3 10.84 82.93 15.31
N LEU A 4 10.67 82.17 14.22
CA LEU A 4 11.49 82.21 13.01
C LEU A 4 10.63 81.85 11.77
N GLN A 5 10.38 82.87 10.95
CA GLN A 5 9.88 82.82 9.58
C GLN A 5 11.03 82.42 8.62
N SER A 6 10.87 81.96 7.38
CA SER A 6 9.69 81.60 6.57
C SER A 6 10.11 81.01 5.20
N LEU A 7 9.17 80.32 4.51
CA LEU A 7 9.03 80.19 3.04
C LEU A 7 10.19 79.64 2.18
N PHE A 8 9.87 78.67 1.31
CA PHE A 8 9.98 78.86 -0.15
C PHE A 8 8.94 78.02 -0.92
N LEU A 9 8.64 78.41 -2.17
CA LEU A 9 7.57 77.91 -3.06
C LEU A 9 8.16 77.58 -4.46
N GLN A 10 7.58 76.74 -5.33
CA GLN A 10 6.35 75.92 -5.24
C GLN A 10 6.63 74.48 -5.82
N SER A 11 5.85 73.71 -6.60
CA SER A 11 4.58 73.89 -7.34
C SER A 11 3.77 72.58 -7.54
N ALA A 12 2.44 72.75 -7.61
CA ALA A 12 1.36 71.95 -8.22
C ALA A 12 1.59 70.54 -8.87
N GLY A 13 0.60 69.62 -8.81
CA GLY A 13 -0.66 69.65 -8.04
C GLY A 13 -1.81 68.74 -8.53
N LYS A 14 -2.92 68.79 -7.78
CA LYS A 14 -4.32 68.32 -8.08
C LYS A 14 -4.56 66.86 -8.54
N ILE A 15 -5.15 66.06 -7.65
CA ILE A 15 -6.26 65.13 -7.97
C ILE A 15 -7.39 65.37 -6.95
N ILE A 16 -8.64 65.07 -7.34
CA ILE A 16 -9.88 65.43 -6.63
C ILE A 16 -10.42 64.23 -5.83
N PHE A 17 -10.94 64.47 -4.62
CA PHE A 17 -11.74 63.49 -3.88
C PHE A 17 -13.14 63.35 -4.47
N ILE A 18 -13.56 62.11 -4.76
CA ILE A 18 -14.95 61.76 -5.07
C ILE A 18 -15.39 60.67 -4.09
N PHE A 19 -16.49 60.93 -3.39
CA PHE A 19 -17.18 59.93 -2.55
C PHE A 19 -18.19 59.17 -3.42
N PHE A 20 -18.22 57.84 -3.31
CA PHE A 20 -19.33 57.02 -3.79
C PHE A 20 -19.73 56.01 -2.72
N MET A 21 -20.98 56.07 -2.28
CA MET A 21 -21.63 54.90 -1.68
C MET A 21 -22.05 53.95 -2.80
N LEU A 22 -21.80 52.66 -2.64
CA LEU A 22 -22.54 51.59 -3.30
C LEU A 22 -22.53 50.37 -2.38
N GLY A 23 -23.69 49.76 -2.16
CA GLY A 23 -23.83 48.61 -1.28
C GLY A 23 -23.30 47.34 -1.94
N GLY A 24 -22.37 46.65 -1.28
CA GLY A 24 -22.00 45.28 -1.64
C GLY A 24 -22.74 44.27 -0.79
N CYS A 25 -23.49 43.36 -1.40
CA CYS A 25 -23.98 42.18 -0.70
C CYS A 25 -22.77 41.35 -0.24
N PHE A 26 -22.62 41.15 1.07
CA PHE A 26 -21.76 40.09 1.60
C PHE A 26 -22.45 38.73 1.35
N SER A 27 -22.38 38.25 0.11
CA SER A 27 -22.54 36.83 -0.17
C SER A 27 -21.42 36.11 0.56
N VAL A 28 -21.75 35.48 1.70
CA VAL A 28 -20.83 34.56 2.38
C VAL A 28 -20.62 33.39 1.43
N LEU A 29 -19.54 33.46 0.66
CA LEU A 29 -19.06 32.34 -0.13
C LEU A 29 -18.59 31.30 0.89
N LEU A 30 -19.46 30.33 1.18
CA LEU A 30 -19.07 29.16 1.97
C LEU A 30 -17.90 28.50 1.22
N ALA A 31 -16.70 28.58 1.81
CA ALA A 31 -15.56 27.83 1.32
C ALA A 31 -15.97 26.36 1.30
N GLN A 32 -15.93 25.74 0.13
CA GLN A 32 -16.01 24.28 0.06
C GLN A 32 -14.81 23.73 0.84
N PRO A 33 -14.99 22.71 1.69
CA PRO A 33 -13.85 22.10 2.37
C PRO A 33 -12.85 21.62 1.32
N ASP A 34 -11.56 21.88 1.54
CA ASP A 34 -10.52 21.46 0.60
C ASP A 34 -10.60 19.93 0.38
N VAL A 35 -10.75 19.51 -0.87
CA VAL A 35 -11.03 18.10 -1.22
C VAL A 35 -9.73 17.42 -1.63
N TYR A 36 -9.19 16.56 -0.77
CA TYR A 36 -7.88 15.95 -0.96
C TYR A 36 -7.99 14.52 -1.49
N LYS A 37 -7.45 14.31 -2.70
CA LYS A 37 -7.53 13.08 -3.48
C LYS A 37 -6.86 11.90 -2.77
N VAL A 38 -7.62 10.84 -2.53
CA VAL A 38 -7.18 9.55 -1.95
C VAL A 38 -7.10 8.47 -3.04
N PHE A 39 -8.08 8.45 -3.94
CA PHE A 39 -8.12 7.57 -5.11
C PHE A 39 -8.79 8.31 -6.27
N GLU A 40 -8.33 8.10 -7.49
CA GLU A 40 -8.97 8.65 -8.69
C GLU A 40 -8.77 7.74 -9.90
N GLU A 41 -9.90 7.27 -10.42
CA GLU A 41 -10.02 6.52 -11.65
C GLU A 41 -10.81 7.36 -12.67
N ASN A 42 -10.16 7.70 -13.78
CA ASN A 42 -10.73 8.44 -14.90
C ASN A 42 -10.81 7.58 -16.17
N PHE A 43 -10.37 6.31 -16.10
CA PHE A 43 -10.37 5.36 -17.22
C PHE A 43 -9.64 5.86 -18.49
N ASP A 44 -8.62 6.71 -18.32
CA ASP A 44 -7.63 7.04 -19.36
C ASP A 44 -6.73 5.83 -19.69
N ASP A 45 -6.51 4.96 -18.70
CA ASP A 45 -5.69 3.75 -18.75
C ASP A 45 -6.36 2.61 -17.95
N ASN A 46 -5.64 1.54 -17.61
CA ASN A 46 -6.13 0.47 -16.73
C ASN A 46 -5.18 0.20 -15.53
N ARG A 47 -4.56 1.23 -14.96
CA ARG A 47 -3.54 1.12 -13.89
C ARG A 47 -4.04 0.47 -12.61
N HIS A 48 -5.32 0.66 -12.25
CA HIS A 48 -5.96 -0.05 -11.14
C HIS A 48 -6.45 -1.46 -11.52
N GLY A 49 -6.07 -1.93 -12.72
CA GLY A 49 -6.19 -3.32 -13.16
C GLY A 49 -7.62 -3.82 -13.26
N TRP A 50 -8.59 -2.99 -13.63
CA TRP A 50 -10.00 -3.39 -13.80
C TRP A 50 -10.15 -4.58 -14.75
N LEU A 51 -11.18 -5.39 -14.52
CA LEU A 51 -11.43 -6.59 -15.32
C LEU A 51 -11.90 -6.17 -16.72
N VAL A 52 -11.04 -6.37 -17.72
CA VAL A 52 -11.28 -6.00 -19.13
C VAL A 52 -11.22 -7.25 -20.02
N GLY A 53 -11.97 -7.21 -21.13
CA GLY A 53 -12.10 -8.27 -22.13
C GLY A 53 -13.39 -9.08 -22.02
N ASP A 54 -13.61 -10.00 -22.96
CA ASP A 54 -14.79 -10.87 -22.97
C ASP A 54 -14.62 -12.07 -22.03
N ARG A 55 -15.68 -12.40 -21.29
CA ARG A 55 -15.77 -13.53 -20.35
C ARG A 55 -17.19 -14.13 -20.42
N ALA A 56 -17.33 -15.41 -20.10
CA ALA A 56 -18.61 -16.14 -20.13
C ALA A 56 -19.70 -15.66 -19.14
N LYS A 57 -19.53 -14.51 -18.47
CA LYS A 57 -20.51 -13.85 -17.58
C LYS A 57 -20.69 -12.36 -17.89
N THR A 58 -19.68 -11.71 -18.45
CA THR A 58 -19.56 -10.26 -18.55
C THR A 58 -18.61 -9.88 -19.67
N TYR A 59 -18.81 -8.72 -20.27
CA TYR A 59 -17.83 -8.08 -21.14
C TYR A 59 -17.54 -6.69 -20.59
N ALA A 60 -16.28 -6.28 -20.66
CA ALA A 60 -15.84 -5.00 -20.16
C ALA A 60 -14.72 -4.43 -21.03
N GLN A 61 -14.71 -3.11 -21.20
CA GLN A 61 -13.71 -2.39 -21.98
C GLN A 61 -13.51 -0.98 -21.42
N ILE A 62 -12.30 -0.45 -21.59
CA ILE A 62 -11.98 0.95 -21.37
C ILE A 62 -11.80 1.60 -22.75
N ARG A 63 -12.49 2.73 -22.98
CA ARG A 63 -12.45 3.49 -24.23
C ARG A 63 -12.70 4.96 -23.93
N GLU A 64 -11.91 5.86 -24.51
CA GLU A 64 -12.19 7.31 -24.54
C GLU A 64 -12.52 7.94 -23.15
N GLY A 65 -11.84 7.48 -22.08
CA GLY A 65 -12.10 7.94 -20.69
C GLY A 65 -13.32 7.30 -20.02
N VAL A 66 -13.82 6.17 -20.53
CA VAL A 66 -15.05 5.52 -20.04
C VAL A 66 -14.87 4.01 -19.89
N PHE A 67 -15.24 3.48 -18.72
CA PHE A 67 -15.36 2.03 -18.47
C PHE A 67 -16.77 1.57 -18.81
N TYR A 68 -16.90 0.79 -19.89
CA TYR A 68 -18.13 0.08 -20.25
C TYR A 68 -18.11 -1.31 -19.61
N LEU A 69 -19.19 -1.68 -18.92
CA LEU A 69 -19.37 -2.98 -18.26
C LEU A 69 -20.75 -3.58 -18.58
N GLU A 70 -20.78 -4.83 -19.02
CA GLU A 70 -21.97 -5.55 -19.48
C GLU A 70 -22.19 -6.85 -18.71
N GLY A 71 -23.42 -7.13 -18.29
CA GLY A 71 -23.84 -8.36 -17.62
C GLY A 71 -24.52 -9.34 -18.58
N LYS A 72 -23.79 -10.36 -19.08
CA LYS A 72 -24.26 -11.34 -20.08
C LYS A 72 -25.18 -12.44 -19.51
N ARG A 73 -25.87 -12.20 -18.40
CA ARG A 73 -26.66 -13.21 -17.65
C ARG A 73 -27.87 -12.60 -16.97
N GLU A 74 -28.88 -13.42 -16.68
CA GLU A 74 -30.03 -13.07 -15.82
C GLU A 74 -29.69 -13.08 -14.31
N ARG A 75 -28.53 -12.50 -13.95
CA ARG A 75 -28.14 -12.13 -12.58
C ARG A 75 -27.29 -10.85 -12.64
N TYR A 76 -27.29 -10.07 -11.57
CA TYR A 76 -26.37 -8.95 -11.38
C TYR A 76 -24.91 -9.44 -11.48
N ASN A 77 -24.03 -8.58 -12.01
CA ASN A 77 -22.58 -8.81 -12.00
C ASN A 77 -21.90 -7.59 -11.37
N TYR A 78 -20.69 -7.81 -10.84
CA TYR A 78 -20.00 -6.87 -9.96
C TYR A 78 -18.58 -6.65 -10.49
N SER A 79 -18.12 -5.41 -10.51
CA SER A 79 -16.72 -5.05 -10.77
C SER A 79 -16.21 -4.24 -9.58
N ARG A 80 -15.41 -4.87 -8.71
CA ARG A 80 -14.91 -4.31 -7.44
C ARG A 80 -13.40 -4.18 -7.46
N ARG A 81 -12.83 -3.13 -6.88
CA ARG A 81 -11.39 -2.99 -6.62
C ARG A 81 -11.16 -2.57 -5.18
N MET A 82 -10.12 -3.14 -4.59
CA MET A 82 -9.64 -2.74 -3.26
C MET A 82 -8.89 -1.42 -3.40
N VAL A 83 -9.35 -0.39 -2.68
CA VAL A 83 -8.62 0.86 -2.53
C VAL A 83 -7.58 0.67 -1.43
N GLN A 84 -6.31 0.94 -1.74
CA GLN A 84 -5.20 0.82 -0.78
C GLN A 84 -4.93 2.17 -0.14
N GLY A 85 -4.54 2.18 1.14
CA GLY A 85 -4.40 3.43 1.92
C GLY A 85 -5.74 4.14 2.17
N PHE A 86 -6.83 3.37 2.27
CA PHE A 86 -8.21 3.88 2.33
C PHE A 86 -8.52 4.70 3.58
N LEU A 87 -9.63 5.44 3.48
CA LEU A 87 -10.18 6.37 4.45
C LEU A 87 -10.21 5.77 5.87
N ARG A 88 -9.72 6.52 6.86
CA ARG A 88 -9.90 6.17 8.27
C ARG A 88 -11.32 6.54 8.71
N GLU A 89 -11.92 5.76 9.60
CA GLU A 89 -13.26 6.05 10.13
C GLU A 89 -13.35 7.40 10.86
N SER A 90 -12.22 7.82 11.44
CA SER A 90 -12.06 9.13 12.10
C SER A 90 -12.01 10.32 11.13
N GLN A 91 -11.85 10.09 9.82
CA GLN A 91 -11.76 11.15 8.82
C GLN A 91 -13.10 11.48 8.19
N ASP A 92 -13.28 12.73 7.79
CA ASP A 92 -14.36 13.15 6.91
C ASP A 92 -13.97 12.90 5.45
N PHE A 93 -14.95 12.49 4.63
CA PHE A 93 -14.68 11.91 3.32
C PHE A 93 -15.79 12.15 2.30
N GLN A 94 -15.41 11.97 1.03
CA GLN A 94 -16.28 12.01 -0.12
C GLN A 94 -15.90 10.93 -1.13
N ILE A 95 -16.89 10.15 -1.58
CA ILE A 95 -16.84 9.28 -2.75
C ILE A 95 -17.73 9.93 -3.82
N GLU A 96 -17.19 10.16 -5.02
CA GLU A 96 -17.88 10.68 -6.19
C GLU A 96 -17.75 9.68 -7.35
N ILE A 97 -18.87 9.35 -8.00
CA ILE A 97 -18.88 8.50 -9.19
C ILE A 97 -19.86 9.06 -10.21
N ARG A 98 -19.42 9.17 -11.47
CA ARG A 98 -20.30 9.53 -12.59
C ARG A 98 -20.55 8.30 -13.46
N MET A 99 -21.80 7.85 -13.52
CA MET A 99 -22.17 6.61 -14.24
C MET A 99 -23.57 6.68 -14.86
N ARG A 100 -23.85 5.78 -15.81
CA ARG A 100 -25.18 5.59 -16.43
C ARG A 100 -25.44 4.13 -16.79
N GLN A 101 -26.71 3.75 -16.88
CA GLN A 101 -27.16 2.54 -17.57
C GLN A 101 -27.40 2.85 -19.05
N VAL A 102 -26.77 2.09 -19.95
CA VAL A 102 -26.87 2.25 -21.41
C VAL A 102 -27.73 1.20 -22.12
N SER A 103 -28.09 0.11 -21.43
CA SER A 103 -29.02 -0.90 -21.96
C SER A 103 -29.76 -1.64 -20.83
N GLY A 104 -30.74 -2.48 -21.19
CA GLY A 104 -31.59 -3.22 -20.24
C GLY A 104 -32.92 -2.52 -19.92
N THR A 105 -33.62 -2.98 -18.90
CA THR A 105 -34.94 -2.45 -18.50
C THR A 105 -34.80 -1.40 -17.40
N ALA A 106 -35.63 -0.36 -17.45
CA ALA A 106 -35.63 0.76 -16.49
C ALA A 106 -35.74 0.32 -15.02
N GLN A 107 -36.45 -0.78 -14.74
CA GLN A 107 -36.71 -1.33 -13.40
C GLN A 107 -35.59 -2.22 -12.85
N LYS A 108 -34.54 -2.54 -13.65
CA LYS A 108 -33.35 -3.29 -13.22
C LYS A 108 -32.24 -2.27 -12.93
N GLY A 109 -31.94 -2.06 -11.66
CA GLY A 109 -31.05 -0.98 -11.22
C GLY A 109 -29.55 -1.23 -11.44
N TYR A 110 -28.77 -0.17 -11.28
CA TYR A 110 -27.31 -0.17 -11.24
C TYR A 110 -26.84 0.57 -9.97
N ALA A 111 -25.64 0.31 -9.49
CA ALA A 111 -25.19 0.91 -8.23
C ALA A 111 -23.69 1.17 -8.16
N LEU A 112 -23.35 2.15 -7.30
CA LEU A 112 -22.09 2.20 -6.58
C LEU A 112 -22.15 1.18 -5.42
N GLU A 113 -21.14 0.35 -5.30
CA GLU A 113 -20.88 -0.47 -4.11
C GLU A 113 -19.61 0.06 -3.41
N TRP A 114 -19.60 0.19 -2.08
CA TRP A 114 -18.47 0.82 -1.38
C TRP A 114 -18.33 0.38 0.08
N GLY A 115 -17.15 0.65 0.67
CA GLY A 115 -16.85 0.38 2.08
C GLY A 115 -16.86 -1.10 2.44
N GLY A 116 -16.71 -1.97 1.43
CA GLY A 116 -16.98 -3.40 1.52
C GLY A 116 -15.75 -4.30 1.53
N ASN A 117 -16.01 -5.60 1.60
CA ASN A 117 -15.03 -6.67 1.54
C ASN A 117 -15.70 -7.91 0.93
N SER A 118 -15.19 -8.38 -0.22
CA SER A 118 -15.79 -9.49 -0.96
C SER A 118 -15.54 -10.88 -0.37
N LEU A 119 -14.60 -11.03 0.59
CA LEU A 119 -14.32 -12.30 1.26
C LEU A 119 -15.42 -12.66 2.26
N ASP A 120 -15.81 -11.69 3.08
CA ASP A 120 -16.90 -11.81 4.06
C ASP A 120 -18.28 -11.49 3.43
N ASN A 121 -18.28 -11.03 2.18
CA ASN A 121 -19.44 -10.60 1.40
C ASN A 121 -20.26 -9.54 2.16
N VAL A 122 -19.63 -8.39 2.41
CA VAL A 122 -20.12 -7.27 3.21
C VAL A 122 -19.92 -5.95 2.45
N PHE A 123 -20.92 -5.06 2.45
CA PHE A 123 -20.89 -3.84 1.61
C PHE A 123 -21.99 -2.82 1.95
N TYR A 124 -21.81 -1.59 1.49
CA TYR A 124 -22.87 -0.59 1.30
C TYR A 124 -23.14 -0.40 -0.20
N GLU A 125 -24.40 -0.18 -0.58
CA GLU A 125 -24.83 0.07 -1.96
C GLU A 125 -25.58 1.41 -2.06
N PHE A 126 -25.37 2.13 -3.17
CA PHE A 126 -26.18 3.29 -3.57
C PHE A 126 -26.67 3.06 -5.00
N TRP A 127 -27.94 2.69 -5.10
CA TRP A 127 -28.59 2.26 -6.34
C TRP A 127 -29.30 3.38 -7.08
N LEU A 128 -29.37 3.26 -8.41
CA LEU A 128 -30.22 4.02 -9.32
C LEU A 128 -31.02 3.09 -10.25
N ARG A 129 -32.13 3.61 -10.77
CA ARG A 129 -32.90 3.05 -11.88
C ARG A 129 -33.20 4.09 -12.94
N ASN A 130 -33.25 3.67 -14.20
CA ASN A 130 -33.76 4.50 -15.30
C ASN A 130 -35.31 4.62 -15.31
N ASP A 131 -35.99 4.32 -14.20
CA ASP A 131 -37.37 4.72 -13.92
C ASP A 131 -37.49 5.91 -12.93
N GLY A 132 -36.35 6.48 -12.49
CA GLY A 132 -36.31 7.69 -11.66
C GLY A 132 -36.33 7.44 -10.15
N GLN A 133 -35.89 6.25 -9.73
CA GLN A 133 -35.82 5.85 -8.31
C GLN A 133 -34.38 5.52 -7.88
N TYR A 134 -34.07 5.75 -6.61
CA TYR A 134 -32.84 5.31 -5.94
C TYR A 134 -33.14 4.36 -4.78
N SER A 135 -32.14 3.59 -4.34
CA SER A 135 -32.20 2.75 -3.12
C SER A 135 -30.86 2.87 -2.38
N ILE A 136 -30.87 2.79 -1.05
CA ILE A 136 -29.66 2.82 -0.23
C ILE A 136 -29.71 1.66 0.75
N ASP A 137 -28.74 0.78 0.61
CA ASP A 137 -28.77 -0.55 1.19
C ASP A 137 -27.41 -0.88 1.84
N LYS A 138 -27.42 -1.77 2.83
CA LYS A 138 -26.22 -2.32 3.48
C LYS A 138 -26.40 -3.81 3.73
N PHE A 139 -25.39 -4.60 3.43
CA PHE A 139 -25.36 -6.03 3.74
C PHE A 139 -24.20 -6.34 4.68
N ASP A 140 -24.51 -6.98 5.82
CA ASP A 140 -23.54 -7.28 6.90
C ASP A 140 -22.97 -8.71 6.86
N GLY A 141 -23.20 -9.43 5.75
CA GLY A 141 -22.84 -10.84 5.60
C GLY A 141 -23.96 -11.79 6.03
N ARG A 142 -25.05 -11.27 6.63
CA ARG A 142 -26.19 -12.04 7.13
C ARG A 142 -27.52 -11.51 6.60
N GLU A 143 -27.78 -10.22 6.74
CA GLU A 143 -29.04 -9.57 6.37
C GLU A 143 -28.85 -8.21 5.68
N PHE A 144 -29.85 -7.84 4.88
CA PHE A 144 -29.92 -6.54 4.22
C PHE A 144 -30.63 -5.54 5.15
N THR A 145 -29.95 -4.44 5.44
CA THR A 145 -30.56 -3.23 5.99
C THR A 145 -30.89 -2.29 4.84
N ASP A 146 -32.17 -2.20 4.51
CA ASP A 146 -32.74 -1.16 3.65
C ASP A 146 -32.82 0.14 4.47
N TYR A 147 -32.01 1.13 4.11
CA TYR A 147 -32.00 2.46 4.74
C TYR A 147 -32.90 3.46 4.03
N ALA A 148 -32.97 3.35 2.70
CA ALA A 148 -33.91 4.09 1.87
C ALA A 148 -34.41 3.14 0.75
N PRO A 149 -35.69 2.72 0.78
CA PRO A 149 -36.23 1.83 -0.24
C PRO A 149 -36.32 2.57 -1.58
N TRP A 150 -36.67 1.86 -2.65
CA TRP A 150 -36.88 2.42 -3.98
C TRP A 150 -37.75 3.69 -3.98
N THR A 151 -37.10 4.85 -3.96
CA THR A 151 -37.70 6.16 -3.69
C THR A 151 -37.53 7.05 -4.91
N PRO A 152 -38.61 7.68 -5.43
CA PRO A 152 -38.51 8.61 -6.54
C PRO A 152 -37.64 9.83 -6.22
N SER A 153 -36.77 10.25 -7.15
CA SER A 153 -36.03 11.51 -7.06
C SER A 153 -36.00 12.23 -8.41
N ALA A 154 -36.37 13.52 -8.39
CA ALA A 154 -36.33 14.38 -9.57
C ALA A 154 -34.88 14.72 -10.00
N ALA A 155 -33.89 14.48 -9.15
CA ALA A 155 -32.49 14.67 -9.46
C ALA A 155 -31.94 13.62 -10.46
N ILE A 156 -32.62 12.48 -10.66
CA ILE A 156 -32.16 11.38 -11.51
C ILE A 156 -32.43 11.69 -12.98
N LYS A 157 -31.36 11.79 -13.77
CA LYS A 157 -31.43 11.94 -15.23
C LYS A 157 -31.63 10.57 -15.87
N ILE A 158 -32.78 10.36 -16.48
CA ILE A 158 -33.15 9.11 -17.14
C ILE A 158 -32.30 8.91 -18.41
N ASN A 159 -31.64 7.75 -18.52
CA ASN A 159 -30.77 7.36 -19.65
C ASN A 159 -29.52 8.26 -19.89
N ASP A 160 -29.12 9.08 -18.90
CA ASP A 160 -27.92 9.93 -18.96
C ASP A 160 -27.02 9.72 -17.73
N PHE A 161 -25.82 10.30 -17.74
CA PHE A 161 -24.87 10.26 -16.64
C PHE A 161 -25.38 10.98 -15.39
N ASN A 162 -25.47 10.21 -14.31
CA ASN A 162 -25.74 10.70 -12.96
C ASN A 162 -24.45 10.73 -12.16
N LEU A 163 -24.20 11.85 -11.47
CA LEU A 163 -23.21 11.91 -10.40
C LEU A 163 -23.86 11.39 -9.12
N LEU A 164 -23.31 10.32 -8.54
CA LEU A 164 -23.60 9.91 -7.17
C LEU A 164 -22.49 10.42 -6.25
N THR A 165 -22.87 10.99 -5.12
CA THR A 165 -21.94 11.41 -4.08
C THR A 165 -22.34 10.77 -2.75
N VAL A 166 -21.39 10.10 -2.09
CA VAL A 166 -21.51 9.67 -0.70
C VAL A 166 -20.51 10.46 0.12
N ARG A 167 -20.96 11.16 1.16
CA ARG A 167 -20.12 12.06 1.95
C ARG A 167 -20.33 11.86 3.45
N LYS A 168 -19.23 11.67 4.18
CA LYS A 168 -19.20 11.71 5.66
C LYS A 168 -18.73 13.08 6.13
N GLN A 169 -19.45 13.68 7.08
CA GLN A 169 -19.05 14.87 7.83
C GLN A 169 -19.38 14.70 9.33
N GLY A 170 -18.36 14.61 10.19
CA GLY A 170 -18.50 14.05 11.53
C GLY A 170 -19.12 12.66 11.48
N ASP A 171 -20.13 12.40 12.30
CA ASP A 171 -20.91 11.16 12.25
C ASP A 171 -21.99 11.14 11.14
N LYS A 172 -22.28 12.28 10.47
CA LYS A 172 -23.31 12.34 9.42
C LYS A 172 -22.78 11.73 8.12
N LEU A 173 -23.43 10.67 7.64
CA LEU A 173 -23.28 10.16 6.28
C LEU A 173 -24.44 10.68 5.41
N SER A 174 -24.14 11.33 4.30
CA SER A 174 -25.09 11.93 3.35
C SER A 174 -24.91 11.37 1.95
N TYR A 175 -26.02 11.20 1.23
CA TYR A 175 -26.08 10.66 -0.11
C TYR A 175 -26.74 11.70 -1.02
N ALA A 176 -26.12 11.99 -2.17
CA ALA A 176 -26.60 12.97 -3.12
C ALA A 176 -26.57 12.48 -4.57
N ILE A 177 -27.53 12.96 -5.37
CA ILE A 177 -27.66 12.66 -6.80
C ILE A 177 -27.59 13.98 -7.56
N ASN A 178 -26.64 14.11 -8.49
CA ASN A 178 -26.40 15.32 -9.30
C ASN A 178 -26.27 16.64 -8.48
N GLY A 179 -25.92 16.54 -7.18
CA GLY A 179 -25.76 17.66 -6.25
C GLY A 179 -26.93 17.87 -5.27
N GLU A 180 -28.04 17.15 -5.41
CA GLU A 180 -29.19 17.19 -4.48
C GLU A 180 -29.02 16.12 -3.38
N GLU A 181 -28.99 16.49 -2.10
CA GLU A 181 -28.97 15.53 -0.97
C GLU A 181 -30.32 14.81 -0.89
N VAL A 182 -30.32 13.50 -1.15
CA VAL A 182 -31.54 12.67 -1.18
C VAL A 182 -31.74 11.87 0.11
N PHE A 183 -30.67 11.60 0.86
CA PHE A 183 -30.75 10.81 2.09
C PHE A 183 -29.60 11.11 3.06
N THR A 184 -29.82 10.83 4.35
CA THR A 184 -28.76 10.84 5.36
C THR A 184 -29.03 9.87 6.52
N MET A 185 -27.95 9.35 7.10
CA MET A 185 -27.90 8.44 8.24
C MET A 185 -26.64 8.71 9.07
N ASN A 186 -26.49 8.05 10.22
CA ASN A 186 -25.20 8.03 10.92
C ASN A 186 -24.25 7.05 10.24
N PHE A 187 -22.96 7.41 10.11
CA PHE A 187 -21.92 6.49 9.67
C PHE A 187 -21.72 5.39 10.73
N THR A 188 -21.57 4.13 10.30
CA THR A 188 -21.47 2.95 11.19
C THR A 188 -20.20 2.12 10.95
N GLY A 189 -19.13 2.79 10.50
CA GLY A 189 -17.86 2.17 10.17
C GLY A 189 -17.79 1.54 8.77
N PHE A 190 -16.59 1.18 8.34
CA PHE A 190 -16.35 0.43 7.11
C PHE A 190 -16.27 -1.08 7.40
N PHE A 191 -16.68 -1.91 6.45
CA PHE A 191 -16.37 -3.35 6.50
C PHE A 191 -15.02 -3.69 5.84
N GLY A 192 -14.56 -2.82 4.94
CA GLY A 192 -13.30 -2.94 4.22
C GLY A 192 -13.12 -1.78 3.24
N SER A 193 -12.13 -1.88 2.36
CA SER A 193 -11.77 -0.83 1.40
C SER A 193 -12.14 -1.15 -0.05
N GLU A 194 -13.02 -2.11 -0.30
CA GLU A 194 -13.53 -2.35 -1.66
C GLU A 194 -14.52 -1.25 -2.08
N VAL A 195 -14.41 -0.87 -3.34
CA VAL A 195 -15.34 0.00 -4.08
C VAL A 195 -15.60 -0.62 -5.44
N GLY A 196 -16.79 -0.43 -6.00
CA GLY A 196 -17.15 -1.08 -7.26
C GLY A 196 -18.47 -0.65 -7.86
N PHE A 197 -18.82 -1.34 -8.95
CA PHE A 197 -20.00 -1.06 -9.76
C PHE A 197 -20.84 -2.33 -9.93
N ILE A 198 -22.16 -2.20 -9.78
CA ILE A 198 -23.11 -3.28 -10.00
C ILE A 198 -23.82 -3.06 -11.34
N VAL A 199 -23.68 -4.02 -12.27
CA VAL A 199 -24.36 -4.00 -13.57
C VAL A 199 -25.62 -4.88 -13.56
N PRO A 200 -26.78 -4.38 -14.04
CA PRO A 200 -28.01 -5.13 -14.06
C PRO A 200 -27.99 -6.40 -14.95
N PRO A 201 -28.93 -7.35 -14.73
CA PRO A 201 -29.05 -8.56 -15.53
C PRO A 201 -29.46 -8.28 -16.99
N LEU A 202 -28.70 -8.78 -17.97
CA LEU A 202 -28.86 -8.52 -19.41
C LEU A 202 -28.88 -7.02 -19.75
N ALA A 203 -27.94 -6.29 -19.16
CA ALA A 203 -27.80 -4.85 -19.28
C ALA A 203 -26.32 -4.45 -19.30
N ALA A 204 -26.05 -3.19 -19.64
CA ALA A 204 -24.73 -2.59 -19.56
C ALA A 204 -24.79 -1.19 -18.91
N ILE A 205 -23.69 -0.83 -18.28
CA ILE A 205 -23.42 0.50 -17.70
C ILE A 205 -22.16 1.10 -18.31
N GLU A 206 -22.05 2.42 -18.21
CA GLU A 206 -20.82 3.17 -18.46
C GLU A 206 -20.48 3.99 -17.22
N VAL A 207 -19.21 3.95 -16.81
CA VAL A 207 -18.65 4.75 -15.72
C VAL A 207 -17.59 5.68 -16.31
N ASP A 208 -17.73 6.96 -16.02
CA ASP A 208 -16.94 8.08 -16.54
C ASP A 208 -15.77 8.41 -15.60
N TYR A 209 -16.02 8.46 -14.29
CA TYR A 209 -14.97 8.43 -13.28
C TYR A 209 -15.45 7.87 -11.94
N LEU A 210 -14.50 7.45 -11.11
CA LEU A 210 -14.67 7.16 -9.69
C LEU A 210 -13.54 7.87 -8.92
N LYS A 211 -13.90 8.78 -8.02
CA LYS A 211 -12.98 9.57 -7.20
C LYS A 211 -13.32 9.40 -5.73
N ILE A 212 -12.29 9.28 -4.90
CA ILE A 212 -12.42 9.22 -3.44
C ILE A 212 -11.46 10.24 -2.84
N SER A 213 -11.92 10.95 -1.81
CA SER A 213 -11.17 12.05 -1.20
C SER A 213 -11.50 12.17 0.28
N THR A 214 -10.56 12.69 1.07
CA THR A 214 -10.86 13.20 2.41
C THR A 214 -11.24 14.68 2.33
N LEU A 215 -12.13 15.10 3.24
CA LEU A 215 -12.55 16.49 3.43
C LEU A 215 -11.84 17.17 4.62
N ASP A 216 -11.15 16.38 5.45
CA ASP A 216 -10.15 16.92 6.35
C ASP A 216 -8.98 17.44 5.52
N ALA A 217 -8.27 18.43 6.06
CA ALA A 217 -6.89 18.61 5.64
C ALA A 217 -6.14 17.28 5.86
N PRO A 218 -5.42 16.71 4.86
CA PRO A 218 -4.46 15.66 5.13
C PRO A 218 -3.53 16.24 6.17
N PRO A 219 -3.14 15.46 7.20
CA PRO A 219 -2.48 15.99 8.39
C PRO A 219 -1.33 16.89 7.94
N GLN A 220 -1.54 18.21 8.09
CA GLN A 220 -0.62 19.25 7.64
C GLN A 220 0.76 18.79 8.09
N PRO A 221 1.71 18.55 7.18
CA PRO A 221 2.93 17.87 7.55
C PRO A 221 3.58 18.70 8.64
N VAL A 222 3.46 18.21 9.87
CA VAL A 222 4.26 18.70 10.98
C VAL A 222 5.65 18.32 10.52
N ILE A 223 6.39 19.32 10.04
CA ILE A 223 7.78 19.18 9.65
C ILE A 223 8.57 19.47 10.93
N PRO A 224 8.94 18.47 11.74
CA PRO A 224 10.01 18.63 12.72
C PRO A 224 11.30 18.83 11.93
N LYS A 225 11.54 20.07 11.51
CA LYS A 225 12.78 20.57 10.89
C LYS A 225 13.40 19.61 9.85
N ALA A 226 12.56 19.10 8.94
CA ALA A 226 12.92 18.22 7.83
C ALA A 226 13.95 17.13 8.20
N GLU A 227 13.67 16.34 9.23
CA GLU A 227 14.48 15.18 9.56
C GLU A 227 14.32 14.11 8.47
N VAL A 228 15.32 14.01 7.59
CA VAL A 228 15.39 12.99 6.52
C VAL A 228 15.41 11.61 7.19
N PRO A 229 14.47 10.70 6.90
CA PRO A 229 14.43 9.39 7.51
C PRO A 229 15.71 8.59 7.22
N ASN A 230 16.28 7.99 8.25
CA ASN A 230 17.42 7.11 8.10
C ASN A 230 16.96 5.74 7.61
N ILE A 231 17.80 5.09 6.82
CA ILE A 231 17.77 3.63 6.72
C ILE A 231 18.87 3.10 7.65
N TRP A 232 18.51 2.16 8.51
CA TRP A 232 19.44 1.45 9.40
C TRP A 232 19.53 0.00 8.94
N LEU A 233 20.74 -0.53 8.76
CA LEU A 233 20.94 -1.86 8.21
C LEU A 233 21.78 -2.76 9.11
N VAL A 234 21.36 -4.02 9.20
CA VAL A 234 22.16 -5.14 9.66
C VAL A 234 22.12 -6.22 8.57
N LEU A 235 23.26 -6.40 7.89
CA LEU A 235 23.46 -7.32 6.79
C LEU A 235 24.36 -8.46 7.28
N VAL A 236 23.86 -9.69 7.27
CA VAL A 236 24.56 -10.87 7.79
C VAL A 236 24.73 -11.89 6.68
N GLY A 237 25.96 -12.30 6.40
CA GLY A 237 26.29 -13.29 5.36
C GLY A 237 27.28 -14.32 5.91
N VAL A 238 26.85 -15.57 6.06
CA VAL A 238 27.71 -16.65 6.58
C VAL A 238 27.99 -17.64 5.45
N ALA A 239 29.24 -17.72 5.02
CA ALA A 239 29.73 -18.64 3.99
C ALA A 239 30.63 -19.70 4.61
N ASP A 240 31.69 -19.26 5.30
CA ASP A 240 32.62 -20.06 6.10
C ASP A 240 32.04 -20.29 7.50
N TYR A 241 31.96 -21.55 7.96
CA TYR A 241 31.45 -21.93 9.28
C TYR A 241 32.55 -22.53 10.18
N LEU A 242 32.54 -22.19 11.48
CA LEU A 242 33.57 -22.65 12.44
C LEU A 242 33.62 -24.17 12.64
N HIS A 243 32.54 -24.87 12.27
CA HIS A 243 32.30 -26.28 12.51
C HIS A 243 31.74 -26.94 11.24
N GLU A 244 31.86 -28.26 11.13
CA GLU A 244 31.49 -29.05 9.94
C GLU A 244 29.95 -29.15 9.72
N VAL A 245 29.30 -28.02 9.49
CA VAL A 245 27.89 -27.89 9.09
C VAL A 245 27.72 -27.67 7.58
N GLY A 246 28.84 -27.49 6.87
CA GLY A 246 28.94 -27.37 5.41
C GLY A 246 28.93 -25.91 4.95
N ASP A 247 29.99 -25.48 4.28
CA ASP A 247 30.14 -24.09 3.84
C ASP A 247 29.23 -23.74 2.65
N LEU A 248 28.90 -22.46 2.52
CA LEU A 248 28.19 -21.87 1.37
C LEU A 248 29.15 -21.04 0.53
N SER A 249 28.82 -20.81 -0.75
CA SER A 249 29.77 -20.23 -1.70
C SER A 249 29.68 -18.71 -1.84
N PHE A 250 28.50 -18.12 -1.62
CA PHE A 250 28.20 -16.78 -2.14
C PHE A 250 27.37 -15.86 -1.23
N THR A 251 26.96 -16.30 -0.05
CA THR A 251 26.18 -15.46 0.91
C THR A 251 26.88 -14.13 1.26
N VAL A 252 28.22 -14.10 1.24
CA VAL A 252 29.03 -12.89 1.37
C VAL A 252 28.89 -11.95 0.16
N ASN A 253 28.81 -12.47 -1.06
CA ASN A 253 28.54 -11.67 -2.26
C ASN A 253 27.15 -11.02 -2.19
N ASP A 254 26.17 -11.74 -1.66
CA ASP A 254 24.79 -11.28 -1.54
C ASP A 254 24.64 -10.11 -0.56
N VAL A 255 25.26 -10.17 0.63
CA VAL A 255 25.28 -9.00 1.55
C VAL A 255 26.09 -7.83 1.01
N MET A 256 27.22 -8.09 0.36
CA MET A 256 28.05 -7.03 -0.23
C MET A 256 27.31 -6.29 -1.34
N ALA A 257 26.45 -6.97 -2.10
CA ALA A 257 25.64 -6.37 -3.13
C ALA A 257 24.54 -5.45 -2.59
N LEU A 258 23.80 -5.91 -1.57
CA LEU A 258 22.81 -5.06 -0.90
C LEU A 258 23.47 -3.86 -0.23
N LYS A 259 24.63 -4.04 0.40
CA LYS A 259 25.44 -2.92 0.93
C LYS A 259 25.73 -1.88 -0.17
N ASN A 260 26.28 -2.32 -1.30
CA ASN A 260 26.61 -1.44 -2.42
C ASN A 260 25.38 -0.73 -3.01
N PHE A 261 24.21 -1.39 -3.03
CA PHE A 261 22.95 -0.77 -3.43
C PHE A 261 22.52 0.33 -2.45
N TYR A 262 22.44 0.05 -1.15
CA TYR A 262 22.00 1.02 -0.14
C TYR A 262 22.97 2.21 0.01
N GLU A 263 24.28 2.01 -0.21
CA GLU A 263 25.25 3.12 -0.31
C GLU A 263 25.11 3.96 -1.59
N SER A 264 24.43 3.45 -2.63
CA SER A 264 24.18 4.19 -3.87
C SER A 264 23.05 5.22 -3.73
N PRO A 265 22.99 6.27 -4.57
CA PRO A 265 21.88 7.22 -4.57
C PRO A 265 20.51 6.56 -4.72
N ASN A 266 20.40 5.53 -5.55
CA ASN A 266 19.14 4.81 -5.81
C ASN A 266 18.65 3.99 -4.60
N GLY A 267 19.56 3.62 -3.69
CA GLY A 267 19.25 2.96 -2.41
C GLY A 267 19.18 3.94 -1.23
N GLY A 268 19.13 5.25 -1.49
CA GLY A 268 19.00 6.29 -0.45
C GLY A 268 20.31 6.88 0.06
N ALA A 269 21.45 6.55 -0.56
CA ALA A 269 22.80 7.03 -0.20
C ALA A 269 23.11 6.85 1.30
N VAL A 270 22.81 5.66 1.82
CA VAL A 270 22.84 5.37 3.26
C VAL A 270 24.26 5.53 3.82
N PRO A 271 24.47 6.34 4.87
CA PRO A 271 25.77 6.48 5.50
C PRO A 271 26.31 5.15 6.01
N ALA A 272 27.60 4.88 5.78
CA ALA A 272 28.26 3.66 6.27
C ALA A 272 28.17 3.51 7.81
N THR A 273 27.99 4.59 8.56
CA THR A 273 27.70 4.57 10.01
C THR A 273 26.39 3.87 10.38
N ASN A 274 25.42 3.83 9.46
CA ASN A 274 24.09 3.25 9.66
C ASN A 274 24.02 1.78 9.21
N ILE A 275 25.02 1.34 8.43
CA ILE A 275 25.16 -0.03 7.95
C ILE A 275 25.97 -0.84 8.96
N THR A 276 25.58 -2.08 9.19
CA THR A 276 26.36 -3.06 9.95
C THR A 276 26.49 -4.28 9.05
N LEU A 277 27.71 -4.59 8.64
CA LEU A 277 28.02 -5.79 7.87
C LEU A 277 28.68 -6.79 8.82
N LEU A 278 28.14 -7.99 8.89
CA LEU A 278 28.72 -9.11 9.63
C LEU A 278 28.87 -10.29 8.66
N THR A 279 30.10 -10.72 8.44
CA THR A 279 30.45 -11.81 7.51
C THR A 279 31.21 -12.91 8.24
N ASP A 280 30.92 -14.17 7.95
CA ASP A 280 31.69 -15.33 8.43
C ASP A 280 32.00 -15.22 9.94
N LYS A 281 33.27 -15.24 10.34
CA LYS A 281 33.73 -15.11 11.74
C LYS A 281 33.23 -13.86 12.50
N GLU A 282 32.85 -12.78 11.81
CA GLU A 282 32.22 -11.60 12.43
C GLU A 282 30.72 -11.83 12.68
N ALA A 283 30.06 -12.72 11.93
CA ALA A 283 28.65 -13.08 12.03
C ALA A 283 28.35 -14.10 13.15
N THR A 284 28.82 -13.80 14.37
CA THR A 284 28.51 -14.61 15.55
C THR A 284 27.12 -14.32 16.11
N ARG A 285 26.56 -15.25 16.91
CA ARG A 285 25.23 -15.12 17.51
C ARG A 285 25.06 -13.79 18.23
N ASP A 286 26.01 -13.49 19.10
CA ASP A 286 25.95 -12.30 19.95
C ASP A 286 26.27 -11.02 19.15
N ASN A 287 27.14 -11.06 18.13
CA ASN A 287 27.36 -9.92 17.24
C ASN A 287 26.10 -9.57 16.45
N ILE A 288 25.42 -10.57 15.86
CA ILE A 288 24.17 -10.39 15.11
C ILE A 288 23.09 -9.76 15.99
N LEU A 289 22.86 -10.34 17.17
CA LEU A 289 21.81 -9.87 18.08
C LEU A 289 22.12 -8.50 18.68
N ASN A 290 23.39 -8.21 19.00
CA ASN A 290 23.79 -6.90 19.52
C ASN A 290 23.77 -5.81 18.45
N ALA A 291 24.18 -6.11 17.20
CA ALA A 291 23.99 -5.21 16.07
C ALA A 291 22.50 -4.89 15.85
N LEU A 292 21.63 -5.91 15.83
CA LEU A 292 20.20 -5.70 15.65
C LEU A 292 19.58 -4.88 16.78
N ARG A 293 19.96 -5.12 18.04
CA ARG A 293 19.53 -4.32 19.20
C ARG A 293 19.99 -2.87 19.08
N GLN A 294 21.24 -2.63 18.71
CA GLN A 294 21.79 -1.27 18.53
C GLN A 294 21.05 -0.50 17.43
N ARG A 295 20.77 -1.14 16.28
CA ARG A 295 20.03 -0.48 15.19
C ARG A 295 18.54 -0.31 15.51
N ALA A 296 17.93 -1.26 16.21
CA ALA A 296 16.57 -1.12 16.72
C ALA A 296 16.43 0.04 17.72
N GLN A 297 17.42 0.24 18.60
CA GLN A 297 17.39 1.33 19.59
C GLN A 297 17.78 2.70 19.02
N ALA A 298 18.58 2.75 17.95
CA ALA A 298 18.95 4.00 17.29
C ALA A 298 17.86 4.58 16.37
N ALA A 299 16.94 3.73 15.89
CA ALA A 299 15.95 4.11 14.89
C ALA A 299 14.78 4.94 15.45
N LYS A 300 14.30 5.89 14.65
CA LYS A 300 13.20 6.80 14.97
C LYS A 300 11.91 6.41 14.24
N PRO A 301 10.72 6.92 14.64
CA PRO A 301 9.43 6.52 14.05
C PRO A 301 9.29 6.65 12.53
N LEU A 302 10.04 7.53 11.87
CA LEU A 302 10.01 7.68 10.40
C LEU A 302 11.04 6.81 9.67
N ASP A 303 12.07 6.33 10.37
CA ASP A 303 13.19 5.57 9.81
C ASP A 303 12.73 4.20 9.28
N LEU A 304 13.49 3.65 8.34
CA LEU A 304 13.39 2.27 7.89
C LEU A 304 14.48 1.43 8.57
N LEU A 305 14.09 0.36 9.26
CA LEU A 305 15.02 -0.62 9.80
C LEU A 305 15.01 -1.89 8.93
N VAL A 306 16.16 -2.19 8.32
CA VAL A 306 16.37 -3.37 7.49
C VAL A 306 17.27 -4.37 8.22
N PHE A 307 16.85 -5.62 8.28
CA PHE A 307 17.75 -6.73 8.60
C PHE A 307 17.65 -7.82 7.54
N TYR A 308 18.80 -8.23 7.05
CA TYR A 308 18.96 -9.23 6.01
C TYR A 308 19.93 -10.31 6.52
N PHE A 309 19.57 -11.58 6.32
CA PHE A 309 20.42 -12.72 6.61
C PHE A 309 20.51 -13.64 5.39
N ALA A 310 21.74 -13.98 4.99
CA ALA A 310 22.07 -15.06 4.06
C ALA A 310 22.98 -16.08 4.77
N GLY A 311 22.60 -17.35 4.71
CA GLY A 311 23.31 -18.42 5.40
C GLY A 311 22.42 -19.65 5.61
N HIS A 312 22.90 -20.62 6.37
CA HIS A 312 22.07 -21.78 6.69
C HIS A 312 20.92 -21.44 7.62
N GLY A 313 19.82 -22.14 7.41
CA GLY A 313 18.62 -22.12 8.24
C GLY A 313 18.08 -23.53 8.43
N ARG A 314 17.54 -23.79 9.62
CA ARG A 314 16.87 -25.06 9.94
C ARG A 314 15.56 -24.77 10.66
N ALA A 315 14.56 -25.62 10.44
CA ALA A 315 13.23 -25.45 11.01
C ALA A 315 12.86 -26.63 11.93
N PRO A 316 13.51 -26.78 13.12
CA PRO A 316 13.18 -27.80 14.09
C PRO A 316 11.72 -27.71 14.54
N VAL A 317 11.13 -28.86 14.89
CA VAL A 317 9.79 -28.93 15.47
C VAL A 317 9.88 -28.61 16.96
N LEU A 318 9.26 -27.50 17.37
CA LEU A 318 9.11 -27.05 18.75
C LEU A 318 7.62 -26.85 19.02
N ASN A 319 7.08 -27.48 20.07
CA ASN A 319 5.65 -27.43 20.42
C ASN A 319 4.74 -27.71 19.20
N GLU A 320 4.99 -28.84 18.53
CA GLU A 320 4.27 -29.33 17.33
C GLU A 320 4.39 -28.46 16.06
N ARG A 321 5.05 -27.30 16.11
CA ARG A 321 5.24 -26.37 14.98
C ARG A 321 6.69 -26.31 14.54
N ARG A 322 6.95 -26.06 13.26
CA ARG A 322 8.32 -25.77 12.80
C ARG A 322 8.64 -24.30 13.05
N VAL A 323 9.80 -24.02 13.66
CA VAL A 323 10.28 -22.65 13.91
C VAL A 323 11.63 -22.47 13.26
N LEU A 324 11.77 -21.52 12.33
CA LEU A 324 13.06 -21.25 11.72
C LEU A 324 14.08 -20.77 12.76
N HIS A 325 15.26 -21.36 12.71
CA HIS A 325 16.47 -20.88 13.36
C HIS A 325 17.51 -20.56 12.30
N LEU A 326 18.05 -19.34 12.35
CA LEU A 326 19.20 -18.90 11.56
C LEU A 326 20.48 -19.44 12.21
N LEU A 327 21.50 -19.78 11.42
CA LEU A 327 22.74 -20.40 11.91
C LEU A 327 23.93 -19.43 11.81
N PRO A 328 24.40 -18.84 12.91
CA PRO A 328 25.63 -18.04 12.98
C PRO A 328 26.90 -18.88 12.77
N TYR A 329 28.02 -18.19 12.62
CA TYR A 329 29.35 -18.76 12.42
C TYR A 329 29.73 -19.92 13.36
N GLU A 330 29.51 -19.75 14.66
CA GLU A 330 29.85 -20.71 15.72
C GLU A 330 28.76 -21.77 15.95
N TYR A 331 27.85 -21.98 15.00
CA TYR A 331 26.87 -23.05 15.09
C TYR A 331 27.54 -24.44 14.94
N ASP A 332 27.50 -25.23 16.00
CA ASP A 332 28.26 -26.49 16.19
C ASP A 332 27.56 -27.75 15.66
N GLY A 333 26.45 -27.60 14.94
CA GLY A 333 25.63 -28.72 14.46
C GLY A 333 24.71 -29.35 15.51
N ILE A 334 24.96 -29.15 16.81
CA ILE A 334 24.40 -29.95 17.91
C ILE A 334 23.57 -29.10 18.88
N ASN A 335 24.07 -27.93 19.26
CA ASN A 335 23.53 -27.08 20.31
C ASN A 335 22.53 -26.05 19.76
N ASN A 336 21.28 -26.11 20.23
CA ASN A 336 20.26 -25.13 19.84
C ASN A 336 20.48 -23.72 20.43
N GLN A 337 21.46 -23.54 21.33
CA GLN A 337 21.76 -22.25 21.96
C GLN A 337 22.54 -21.28 21.04
N THR A 338 23.43 -21.79 20.17
CA THR A 338 24.21 -20.95 19.23
C THR A 338 23.39 -20.53 18.01
N ALA A 339 22.42 -21.35 17.61
CA ALA A 339 21.43 -20.97 16.60
C ALA A 339 20.51 -19.84 17.11
N ILE A 340 20.06 -18.96 16.21
CA ILE A 340 19.16 -17.85 16.56
C ILE A 340 17.72 -18.21 16.14
N PRO A 341 16.78 -18.42 17.08
CA PRO A 341 15.37 -18.57 16.73
C PRO A 341 14.84 -17.26 16.12
N TYR A 342 14.05 -17.35 15.04
CA TYR A 342 13.36 -16.22 14.42
C TYR A 342 12.62 -15.34 15.45
N THR A 343 12.10 -15.94 16.52
CA THR A 343 11.34 -15.27 17.58
C THR A 343 12.17 -14.29 18.43
N GLU A 344 13.47 -14.54 18.62
CA GLU A 344 14.36 -13.63 19.37
C GLU A 344 14.67 -12.38 18.52
N ILE A 345 14.90 -12.61 17.23
CA ILE A 345 15.03 -11.57 16.20
C ILE A 345 13.73 -10.74 16.12
N GLN A 346 12.55 -11.38 16.25
CA GLN A 346 11.23 -10.74 16.22
C GLN A 346 11.01 -9.78 17.38
N GLN A 347 11.31 -10.24 18.60
CA GLN A 347 11.18 -9.43 19.81
C GLN A 347 12.04 -8.16 19.74
N ILE A 348 13.25 -8.22 19.17
CA ILE A 348 14.13 -7.05 19.02
C ILE A 348 13.55 -6.03 18.02
N ILE A 349 13.00 -6.50 16.89
CA ILE A 349 12.47 -5.66 15.82
C ILE A 349 11.08 -5.09 16.13
N GLU A 350 10.27 -5.77 16.94
CA GLU A 350 9.01 -5.24 17.47
C GLU A 350 9.23 -4.18 18.57
N GLN A 351 10.36 -4.23 19.28
CA GLN A 351 10.78 -3.21 20.25
C GLN A 351 11.37 -1.95 19.60
N SER A 352 11.73 -1.98 18.31
CA SER A 352 12.21 -0.80 17.58
C SER A 352 11.16 0.33 17.54
N PRO A 353 11.55 1.61 17.74
CA PRO A 353 10.65 2.74 17.51
C PRO A 353 10.31 2.97 16.03
N ALA A 354 11.08 2.40 15.09
CA ALA A 354 10.84 2.53 13.65
C ALA A 354 9.46 1.99 13.27
N LYS A 355 8.59 2.82 12.68
CA LYS A 355 7.30 2.34 12.19
C LYS A 355 7.48 1.34 11.04
N LYS A 356 8.50 1.55 10.19
CA LYS A 356 8.81 0.75 8.99
C LYS A 356 9.94 -0.25 9.26
N ARG A 357 9.67 -1.55 9.14
CA ARG A 357 10.67 -2.61 9.28
C ARG A 357 10.59 -3.58 8.10
N LEU A 358 11.74 -3.82 7.48
CA LEU A 358 11.92 -4.77 6.38
C LEU A 358 12.85 -5.89 6.82
N TRP A 359 12.40 -7.11 6.60
CA TRP A 359 13.16 -8.32 6.86
C TRP A 359 13.27 -9.21 5.65
N ILE A 360 14.46 -9.75 5.47
CA ILE A 360 14.79 -10.60 4.34
C ILE A 360 15.64 -11.77 4.83
N MET A 361 15.18 -12.98 4.54
CA MET A 361 15.70 -14.21 5.14
C MET A 361 16.01 -15.20 4.02
N ASP A 362 17.23 -15.11 3.46
CA ASP A 362 17.74 -16.04 2.45
C ASP A 362 18.40 -17.24 3.13
N ALA A 363 17.55 -18.17 3.55
CA ALA A 363 17.97 -19.39 4.23
C ALA A 363 17.01 -20.55 3.90
N CYS A 364 17.53 -21.78 3.92
CA CYS A 364 16.72 -22.98 3.76
C CYS A 364 15.58 -23.04 4.79
N HIS A 365 14.41 -23.52 4.35
CA HIS A 365 13.18 -23.59 5.15
C HIS A 365 12.63 -22.25 5.65
N SER A 366 13.07 -21.11 5.09
CA SER A 366 12.80 -19.76 5.61
C SER A 366 11.31 -19.43 5.81
N GLY A 367 10.42 -19.96 4.96
CA GLY A 367 8.97 -19.83 5.08
C GLY A 367 8.37 -20.30 6.43
N GLY A 368 9.10 -21.11 7.22
CA GLY A 368 8.69 -21.49 8.58
C GLY A 368 8.58 -20.33 9.57
N ALA A 369 9.20 -19.18 9.27
CA ALA A 369 8.97 -17.96 10.04
C ALA A 369 7.54 -17.42 9.86
N LEU A 370 7.00 -17.54 8.65
CA LEU A 370 5.71 -16.95 8.25
C LEU A 370 4.54 -17.78 8.76
N GLU A 371 4.68 -19.11 8.85
CA GLU A 371 3.69 -19.95 9.55
C GLU A 371 3.46 -19.47 10.99
N LYS A 372 4.53 -19.09 11.71
CA LYS A 372 4.38 -18.50 13.05
C LYS A 372 3.72 -17.13 13.02
N MET A 373 4.11 -16.23 12.11
CA MET A 373 3.49 -14.91 11.98
C MET A 373 1.97 -15.02 11.80
N SER A 374 1.51 -15.92 10.92
CA SER A 374 0.09 -16.14 10.63
C SER A 374 -0.75 -16.56 11.85
N GLY A 375 -0.11 -17.20 12.84
CA GLY A 375 -0.74 -17.64 14.09
C GLY A 375 -0.68 -16.56 15.17
N ASP A 376 0.52 -16.14 15.54
CA ASP A 376 0.74 -15.33 16.74
C ASP A 376 0.34 -13.85 16.54
N MET A 377 0.45 -13.31 15.32
CA MET A 377 0.13 -11.90 15.07
C MET A 377 -1.38 -11.62 14.99
N ARG A 378 -2.21 -12.67 14.92
CA ARG A 378 -3.66 -12.55 14.66
C ARG A 378 -4.44 -11.91 15.80
N GLU A 379 -3.93 -12.00 17.04
CA GLU A 379 -4.44 -11.24 18.18
C GLU A 379 -3.78 -9.84 18.29
N LEU A 380 -2.49 -9.74 17.98
CA LEU A 380 -1.69 -8.51 18.15
C LEU A 380 -2.02 -7.41 17.10
N TYR A 381 -2.49 -7.77 15.91
CA TYR A 381 -2.76 -6.81 14.84
C TYR A 381 -3.96 -5.87 15.08
N ARG A 382 -4.78 -6.11 16.12
CA ARG A 382 -5.94 -5.26 16.47
C ARG A 382 -5.56 -3.81 16.80
N ASP A 383 -4.42 -3.59 17.43
CA ASP A 383 -4.06 -2.28 18.01
C ASP A 383 -2.96 -1.55 17.22
N LEU A 384 -2.55 -2.09 16.06
CA LEU A 384 -1.37 -1.65 15.31
C LEU A 384 -1.70 -1.06 13.93
N GLU A 385 -2.41 0.05 13.87
CA GLU A 385 -2.66 0.79 12.62
C GLU A 385 -1.41 1.51 12.06
N GLU A 386 -0.46 1.87 12.93
CA GLU A 386 0.69 2.72 12.57
C GLU A 386 2.03 1.97 12.37
N ARG A 387 2.03 0.64 12.32
CA ARG A 387 3.26 -0.17 12.29
C ARG A 387 3.33 -1.07 11.08
N GLU A 388 4.30 -0.79 10.21
CA GLU A 388 4.61 -1.56 9.00
C GLU A 388 5.74 -2.57 9.29
N ILE A 389 5.46 -3.87 9.12
CA ILE A 389 6.44 -4.96 9.14
C ILE A 389 6.23 -5.81 7.89
N ALA A 390 7.28 -5.99 7.09
CA ALA A 390 7.30 -6.93 5.98
C ALA A 390 8.43 -7.93 6.14
N VAL A 391 8.14 -9.21 5.90
CA VAL A 391 9.08 -10.32 6.07
C VAL A 391 9.11 -11.16 4.80
N LEU A 392 10.24 -11.12 4.10
CA LEU A 392 10.50 -11.88 2.88
C LEU A 392 11.34 -13.12 3.22
N ALA A 393 10.90 -14.29 2.75
CA ALA A 393 11.60 -15.56 2.88
C ALA A 393 11.95 -16.10 1.49
N SER A 394 13.19 -16.56 1.28
CA SER A 394 13.63 -17.01 -0.04
C SER A 394 13.07 -18.35 -0.49
N SER A 395 12.58 -19.18 0.44
CA SER A 395 11.96 -20.47 0.15
C SER A 395 10.70 -20.71 1.01
N ASN A 396 9.83 -21.61 0.55
CA ASN A 396 8.75 -22.14 1.39
C ASN A 396 9.32 -23.12 2.46
N LEU A 397 8.58 -23.38 3.54
CA LEU A 397 9.01 -24.21 4.68
C LEU A 397 9.60 -25.58 4.29
N ASN A 398 9.07 -26.21 3.23
CA ASN A 398 9.52 -27.52 2.76
C ASN A 398 10.47 -27.45 1.55
N GLN A 399 11.11 -26.30 1.32
CA GLN A 399 12.04 -26.05 0.22
C GLN A 399 13.38 -25.51 0.74
N THR A 400 14.48 -25.89 0.08
CA THR A 400 15.81 -25.30 0.26
C THR A 400 16.05 -24.16 -0.73
N SER A 401 17.02 -23.30 -0.43
CA SER A 401 17.42 -22.18 -1.29
C SER A 401 18.63 -22.57 -2.14
N LEU A 402 18.68 -22.10 -3.39
CA LEU A 402 19.69 -22.52 -4.37
C LEU A 402 20.77 -21.44 -4.61
N GLU A 403 22.03 -21.80 -4.43
CA GLU A 403 23.18 -21.05 -4.95
C GLU A 403 23.52 -21.49 -6.38
N THR A 404 24.00 -20.56 -7.22
CA THR A 404 24.47 -20.88 -8.58
C THR A 404 25.76 -20.16 -8.92
N SER A 405 26.68 -20.87 -9.58
CA SER A 405 27.98 -20.34 -10.03
C SER A 405 27.86 -19.37 -11.21
N GLU A 406 26.80 -19.46 -12.00
CA GLU A 406 26.46 -18.51 -13.07
C GLU A 406 26.25 -17.09 -12.52
N HIS A 407 25.41 -16.97 -11.49
CA HIS A 407 25.09 -15.70 -10.82
C HIS A 407 26.09 -15.35 -9.71
N GLN A 408 26.95 -16.29 -9.31
CA GLN A 408 27.88 -16.24 -8.17
C GLN A 408 27.19 -15.84 -6.86
N ARG A 409 25.96 -16.35 -6.64
CA ARG A 409 24.98 -15.93 -5.62
C ARG A 409 23.91 -16.98 -5.32
N GLY A 410 23.18 -16.78 -4.21
CA GLY A 410 21.83 -17.34 -4.04
C GLY A 410 20.85 -16.76 -5.08
N ILE A 411 20.04 -17.58 -5.75
CA ILE A 411 19.19 -17.10 -6.87
C ILE A 411 18.15 -16.08 -6.43
N PHE A 412 17.65 -16.16 -5.19
CA PHE A 412 16.75 -15.16 -4.62
C PHE A 412 17.46 -13.82 -4.44
N SER A 413 18.66 -13.84 -3.87
CA SER A 413 19.44 -12.64 -3.58
C SER A 413 20.10 -12.01 -4.81
N TYR A 414 20.34 -12.79 -5.86
CA TYR A 414 20.57 -12.28 -7.21
C TYR A 414 19.38 -11.45 -7.70
N TYR A 415 18.17 -12.02 -7.80
CA TYR A 415 17.00 -11.28 -8.31
C TYR A 415 16.56 -10.12 -7.40
N LEU A 416 16.77 -10.25 -6.10
CA LEU A 416 16.54 -9.19 -5.11
C LEU A 416 17.46 -7.99 -5.36
N THR A 417 18.72 -8.25 -5.70
CA THR A 417 19.64 -7.19 -6.12
C THR A 417 19.27 -6.66 -7.50
N GLU A 418 18.97 -7.54 -8.47
CA GLU A 418 18.64 -7.14 -9.84
C GLU A 418 17.46 -6.15 -9.87
N ALA A 419 16.36 -6.48 -9.19
CA ALA A 419 15.18 -5.62 -9.06
C ALA A 419 15.47 -4.24 -8.44
N LEU A 420 16.57 -4.08 -7.69
CA LEU A 420 16.96 -2.84 -7.03
C LEU A 420 18.01 -2.03 -7.83
N VAL A 421 18.66 -2.63 -8.84
CA VAL A 421 19.61 -1.91 -9.72
C VAL A 421 19.44 -2.18 -11.22
N GLY A 422 19.62 -3.42 -11.68
CA GLY A 422 19.74 -3.75 -13.09
C GLY A 422 18.39 -3.87 -13.81
N GLY A 423 17.45 -4.57 -13.17
CA GLY A 423 16.07 -4.78 -13.61
C GLY A 423 15.07 -3.83 -12.94
N ALA A 424 15.53 -2.68 -12.42
CA ALA A 424 14.68 -1.77 -11.66
C ALA A 424 13.58 -1.11 -12.51
N LYS A 425 13.82 -0.92 -13.83
CA LYS A 425 12.81 -0.42 -14.79
C LYS A 425 11.76 -1.50 -15.15
N GLU A 426 12.10 -2.76 -14.92
CA GLU A 426 11.30 -3.95 -15.17
C GLU A 426 10.56 -4.43 -13.91
N ALA A 427 11.00 -3.98 -12.73
CA ALA A 427 10.31 -4.16 -11.44
C ALA A 427 9.30 -3.03 -11.17
N ASP A 428 9.59 -1.79 -11.59
CA ASP A 428 8.68 -0.63 -11.58
C ASP A 428 7.53 -0.84 -12.59
N GLU A 429 6.53 -1.62 -12.18
CA GLU A 429 5.38 -2.03 -13.00
C GLU A 429 4.43 -0.85 -13.24
N ASP A 430 4.25 0.03 -12.24
CA ASP A 430 3.34 1.18 -12.34
C ASP A 430 3.99 2.49 -12.87
N ARG A 431 5.32 2.54 -12.91
CA ARG A 431 6.15 3.59 -13.51
C ARG A 431 6.18 4.91 -12.74
N ASP A 432 5.87 4.90 -11.44
CA ASP A 432 6.06 6.09 -10.59
C ASP A 432 7.55 6.49 -10.44
N GLY A 433 8.48 5.55 -10.70
CA GLY A 433 9.93 5.77 -10.64
C GLY A 433 10.59 5.28 -9.35
N PHE A 434 9.86 4.54 -8.51
CA PHE A 434 10.40 3.78 -7.39
C PHE A 434 10.23 2.28 -7.62
N VAL A 435 10.86 1.47 -6.79
CA VAL A 435 10.59 0.03 -6.71
C VAL A 435 9.94 -0.20 -5.35
N SER A 436 8.62 -0.43 -5.34
CA SER A 436 7.90 -0.75 -4.11
C SER A 436 8.22 -2.16 -3.60
N ILE A 437 7.91 -2.42 -2.34
CA ILE A 437 8.12 -3.74 -1.73
C ILE A 437 7.29 -4.86 -2.40
N LEU A 438 6.10 -4.56 -2.93
CA LEU A 438 5.28 -5.54 -3.64
C LEU A 438 5.83 -5.83 -5.05
N GLU A 439 6.29 -4.81 -5.75
CA GLU A 439 6.97 -4.93 -7.05
C GLU A 439 8.27 -5.73 -6.92
N LEU A 440 9.13 -5.32 -5.98
CA LEU A 440 10.35 -6.04 -5.59
C LEU A 440 10.05 -7.53 -5.36
N PHE A 441 9.07 -7.84 -4.50
CA PHE A 441 8.72 -9.22 -4.20
C PHE A 441 8.15 -9.97 -5.41
N THR A 442 7.33 -9.32 -6.23
CA THR A 442 6.71 -9.93 -7.42
C THR A 442 7.75 -10.29 -8.47
N TYR A 443 8.65 -9.36 -8.80
CA TYR A 443 9.79 -9.58 -9.68
C TYR A 443 10.68 -10.72 -9.16
N VAL A 444 11.09 -10.65 -7.89
CA VAL A 444 11.95 -11.65 -7.26
C VAL A 444 11.31 -13.04 -7.29
N LYS A 445 10.04 -13.15 -6.87
CA LYS A 445 9.32 -14.43 -6.84
C LYS A 445 9.20 -15.06 -8.22
N ASN A 446 8.80 -14.27 -9.22
CA ASN A 446 8.60 -14.77 -10.59
C ASN A 446 9.91 -15.31 -11.18
N ASN A 447 10.99 -14.54 -11.06
CA ASN A 447 12.30 -14.94 -11.60
C ASN A 447 12.95 -16.07 -10.79
N THR A 448 12.91 -16.05 -9.45
CA THR A 448 13.38 -17.18 -8.61
C THR A 448 12.66 -18.49 -8.95
N VAL A 449 11.33 -18.48 -9.10
CA VAL A 449 10.56 -19.70 -9.44
C VAL A 449 10.91 -20.20 -10.84
N SER A 450 11.11 -19.30 -11.81
CA SER A 450 11.53 -19.66 -13.18
C SER A 450 12.91 -20.34 -13.18
N THR A 451 13.91 -19.70 -12.55
CA THR A 451 15.31 -20.14 -12.57
C THR A 451 15.55 -21.36 -11.68
N ALA A 452 14.85 -21.51 -10.55
CA ALA A 452 14.84 -22.75 -9.78
C ALA A 452 14.34 -23.92 -10.65
N LYS A 453 13.20 -23.75 -11.32
CA LYS A 453 12.62 -24.77 -12.20
C LYS A 453 13.54 -25.13 -13.37
N ALA A 454 14.23 -24.15 -13.97
CA ALA A 454 15.21 -24.39 -15.02
C ALA A 454 16.40 -25.26 -14.53
N ASN A 455 16.77 -25.12 -13.26
CA ASN A 455 17.81 -25.93 -12.60
C ASN A 455 17.26 -27.25 -11.99
N ASN A 456 16.03 -27.66 -12.36
CA ASN A 456 15.32 -28.82 -11.79
C ASN A 456 15.09 -28.76 -10.26
N HIS A 457 15.16 -27.56 -9.68
CA HIS A 457 14.96 -27.31 -8.25
C HIS A 457 13.57 -26.73 -7.97
N GLN A 458 13.11 -26.82 -6.72
CA GLN A 458 11.87 -26.18 -6.26
C GLN A 458 12.15 -25.17 -5.15
N GLN A 459 12.20 -23.90 -5.54
CA GLN A 459 12.24 -22.75 -4.62
C GLN A 459 11.09 -21.79 -4.96
N THR A 460 10.46 -21.21 -3.93
CA THR A 460 9.31 -20.31 -4.10
C THR A 460 9.33 -19.28 -2.98
N PRO A 461 9.77 -18.05 -3.25
CA PRO A 461 9.79 -16.98 -2.26
C PRO A 461 8.40 -16.66 -1.71
N GLN A 462 8.38 -16.24 -0.45
CA GLN A 462 7.18 -15.89 0.32
C GLN A 462 7.33 -14.49 0.95
N ILE A 463 6.20 -13.83 1.19
CA ILE A 463 6.12 -12.56 1.93
C ILE A 463 4.95 -12.64 2.91
N ASP A 464 5.13 -12.09 4.11
CA ASP A 464 4.08 -11.93 5.11
C ASP A 464 4.29 -10.64 5.92
N GLY A 465 3.27 -10.23 6.68
CA GLY A 465 3.28 -9.08 7.56
C GLY A 465 2.18 -8.07 7.26
N LYS A 466 2.02 -7.09 8.16
CA LYS A 466 1.17 -5.92 7.96
C LYS A 466 2.06 -4.75 7.52
N PHE A 467 2.05 -4.42 6.24
CA PHE A 467 2.90 -3.36 5.65
C PHE A 467 2.17 -2.61 4.54
N ASN A 468 2.64 -1.40 4.22
CA ASN A 468 2.22 -0.69 3.03
C ASN A 468 2.89 -1.33 1.80
N VAL A 469 2.09 -1.90 0.89
CA VAL A 469 2.59 -2.54 -0.33
C VAL A 469 3.33 -1.57 -1.27
N ARG A 470 3.04 -0.27 -1.18
CA ARG A 470 3.74 0.83 -1.88
C ARG A 470 4.93 1.41 -1.09
N LEU A 471 5.42 0.75 -0.04
CA LEU A 471 6.64 1.17 0.66
C LEU A 471 7.83 1.13 -0.33
N PRO A 472 8.46 2.26 -0.69
CA PRO A 472 9.57 2.28 -1.64
C PRO A 472 10.84 1.71 -1.00
N ILE A 473 11.45 0.73 -1.68
CA ILE A 473 12.70 0.07 -1.24
C ILE A 473 13.90 0.51 -2.12
N GLY A 474 13.63 0.98 -3.34
CA GLY A 474 14.63 1.60 -4.22
C GLY A 474 14.04 2.67 -5.12
N GLN A 475 14.90 3.42 -5.81
CA GLN A 475 14.53 4.41 -6.82
C GLN A 475 15.07 4.02 -8.21
N VAL A 476 14.22 4.13 -9.23
CA VAL A 476 14.58 3.86 -10.62
C VAL A 476 15.29 5.07 -11.22
N HIS A 477 16.46 4.85 -11.82
CA HIS A 477 17.19 5.93 -12.48
C HIS A 477 16.53 6.30 -13.81
N ARG A 478 15.87 7.46 -13.85
CA ARG A 478 15.50 8.13 -15.10
C ARG A 478 16.72 8.84 -15.68
N GLU A 479 17.30 8.24 -16.71
CA GLU A 479 18.24 8.91 -17.61
C GLU A 479 17.57 10.18 -18.19
N LYS A 480 18.37 11.24 -18.39
CA LYS A 480 17.89 12.58 -18.77
C LYS A 480 18.02 12.85 -20.27
#